data_AF-A0A4Z0LSE9-F1
#
_entry.id   AF-A0A4Z0LSE9-F1
#
_cell.length_a   1.000
_cell.length_b   1.000
_cell.length_c   1.000
_cell.angle_alpha   90.00
_cell.angle_beta   90.00
_cell.angle_gamma   90.00
#
_symmetry.space_group_name_H-M   'P 1'
#
loop_
_entity.id
_entity.type
_entity.pdbx_description
1 polymer ?
#
loop_
_entity_poly.entity_id
_entity_poly.type
_entity_poly.pdbx_seq_one_letter_code
_entity_poly.pdbx_strand_id
1 'polypeptide(L)' 'MKKSLILAALVLGSTQIATAQAAGDAAAGEPLTAACGACHGADGNSAVPNFPKLAGLGEKYLFKQLKDIRDG' A
#
# COMPACT_ATOMS: atom_id res chain seq x y z
N MET A 1 -32.12 34.50 14.66
CA MET A 1 -32.78 33.74 13.58
C MET A 1 -31.89 33.62 12.32
N LYS A 2 -31.46 34.72 11.68
CA LYS A 2 -30.60 34.69 10.47
C LYS A 2 -29.18 34.15 10.71
N LYS A 3 -28.58 34.43 11.87
CA LYS A 3 -27.25 33.92 12.27
C LYS A 3 -27.25 32.42 12.59
N SER A 4 -28.38 31.89 13.04
CA SER A 4 -28.56 30.45 13.34
C SER A 4 -28.71 29.61 12.07
N LEU A 5 -29.16 30.21 10.97
CA LEU A 5 -29.25 29.55 9.65
C LEU A 5 -27.88 29.42 8.96
N ILE A 6 -26.92 30.30 9.27
CA ILE A 6 -25.58 30.26 8.67
C ILE A 6 -24.71 29.16 9.32
N LEU A 7 -24.89 28.86 10.61
CA LEU A 7 -24.16 27.76 11.27
C LEU A 7 -24.63 26.37 10.82
N ALA A 8 -25.90 26.22 10.47
CA ALA A 8 -26.44 24.94 10.01
C ALA A 8 -25.89 24.53 8.63
N ALA A 9 -25.56 25.50 7.77
CA ALA A 9 -25.04 25.22 6.43
C ALA A 9 -23.58 24.72 6.41
N LEU A 10 -22.79 24.99 7.48
CA LEU A 10 -21.37 24.63 7.51
C LEU A 10 -21.11 23.17 7.92
N VAL A 11 -22.10 22.49 8.51
CA VAL A 11 -21.95 21.11 9.05
C VAL A 11 -22.32 20.03 8.02
N LEU A 12 -23.00 20.38 6.92
CA LEU A 12 -23.43 19.41 5.89
C LEU A 12 -22.38 19.14 4.79
N GLY A 13 -21.23 19.83 4.78
CA GLY A 13 -20.26 19.79 3.68
C GLY A 13 -19.22 18.66 3.73
N SER A 14 -19.16 17.87 4.80
CA SER A 14 -18.11 16.85 4.96
C SER A 14 -18.58 15.47 4.50
N THR A 15 -18.96 15.33 3.24
CA THR A 15 -19.02 14.00 2.62
C THR A 15 -17.59 13.48 2.46
N GLN A 16 -17.13 12.69 3.42
CA GLN A 16 -15.88 11.97 3.28
C GLN A 16 -16.02 10.98 2.12
N ILE A 17 -15.28 11.21 1.05
CA ILE A 17 -15.07 10.21 0.01
C ILE A 17 -14.20 9.14 0.68
N ALA A 18 -14.83 8.10 1.20
CA ALA A 18 -14.13 6.89 1.58
C ALA A 18 -13.60 6.28 0.28
N THR A 19 -12.35 6.59 -0.06
CA THR A 19 -11.64 5.85 -1.09
C THR A 19 -11.49 4.44 -0.57
N ALA A 20 -12.23 3.50 -1.14
CA ALA A 20 -11.93 2.09 -0.93
C ALA A 20 -10.56 1.84 -1.57
N GLN A 21 -9.50 1.84 -0.76
CA GLN A 21 -8.23 1.26 -1.18
C GLN A 21 -8.47 -0.23 -1.39
N ALA A 22 -8.45 -0.68 -2.65
CA ALA A 22 -8.44 -2.10 -2.95
C ALA A 22 -7.22 -2.73 -2.26
N ALA A 23 -7.45 -3.81 -1.52
CA ALA A 23 -6.36 -4.60 -0.94
C ALA A 23 -5.54 -5.23 -2.07
N GLY A 24 -4.26 -5.50 -1.80
CA GLY A 24 -3.44 -6.29 -2.72
C GLY A 24 -4.03 -7.70 -2.93
N ASP A 25 -3.92 -8.21 -4.16
CA ASP A 25 -4.24 -9.60 -4.50
C ASP A 25 -2.94 -10.39 -4.64
N ALA A 26 -2.69 -11.29 -3.68
CA ALA A 26 -1.48 -12.11 -3.67
C ALA A 26 -1.43 -13.07 -4.87
N ALA A 27 -2.56 -13.65 -5.28
CA ALA A 27 -2.61 -14.58 -6.40
C ALA A 27 -2.33 -13.87 -7.74
N ALA A 28 -2.85 -12.64 -7.88
CA ALA A 28 -2.52 -11.80 -9.03
C ALA A 28 -1.05 -11.32 -9.00
N GLY A 29 -0.49 -11.11 -7.80
CA GLY A 29 0.88 -10.64 -7.61
C GLY A 29 1.96 -11.70 -7.83
N GLU A 30 1.70 -12.96 -7.46
CA GLU A 30 2.65 -14.07 -7.56
C GLU A 30 3.36 -14.18 -8.93
N PRO A 31 2.65 -14.23 -10.08
CA PRO A 31 3.31 -14.34 -11.38
C PRO A 31 4.18 -13.13 -11.75
N LEU A 32 3.92 -11.95 -11.15
CA LEU A 32 4.69 -10.73 -11.40
C LEU A 32 6.05 -10.72 -10.69
N THR A 33 6.23 -11.59 -9.68
CA THR A 33 7.44 -11.62 -8.85
C THR A 33 8.55 -12.53 -9.37
N ALA A 34 8.37 -13.15 -10.55
CA ALA A 34 9.33 -14.10 -11.11
C ALA A 34 10.77 -13.55 -11.19
N ALA A 35 10.92 -12.29 -11.64
CA ALA A 35 12.23 -11.64 -11.70
C ALA A 35 12.79 -11.28 -10.30
N CYS A 36 11.92 -10.98 -9.34
CA CYS A 36 12.28 -10.61 -7.98
C CYS A 36 12.94 -11.79 -7.23
N GLY A 37 12.46 -13.00 -7.50
CA GLY A 37 12.92 -14.23 -6.85
C GLY A 37 14.39 -14.56 -7.13
N ALA A 38 14.97 -14.04 -8.22
CA ALA A 38 16.38 -14.24 -8.55
C ALA A 38 17.33 -13.69 -7.44
N CYS A 39 16.92 -12.64 -6.73
CA CYS A 39 17.69 -12.05 -5.64
C CYS A 39 17.04 -12.31 -4.27
N HIS A 40 15.72 -12.23 -4.19
CA HIS A 40 15.01 -12.30 -2.91
C HIS A 40 14.56 -13.70 -2.51
N GLY A 41 14.85 -14.73 -3.33
CA GLY A 41 14.34 -16.09 -3.16
C GLY A 41 12.94 -16.25 -3.74
N ALA A 42 12.62 -17.44 -4.26
CA ALA A 42 11.34 -17.72 -4.89
C ALA A 42 10.15 -17.55 -3.92
N ASP A 43 10.38 -17.77 -2.63
CA ASP A 43 9.42 -17.60 -1.55
C ASP A 43 9.64 -16.30 -0.75
N GLY A 44 10.54 -15.43 -1.21
CA GLY A 44 10.94 -14.22 -0.50
C GLY A 44 11.93 -14.45 0.65
N ASN A 45 12.47 -15.66 0.83
CA ASN A 45 13.53 -15.96 1.80
C ASN A 45 14.89 -16.06 1.09
N SER A 46 15.55 -14.92 0.85
CA SER A 46 16.88 -14.94 0.20
C SER A 46 17.90 -15.75 1.01
N ALA A 47 18.70 -16.54 0.29
CA ALA A 47 19.84 -17.28 0.81
C ALA A 47 21.13 -16.44 0.84
N VAL A 48 21.15 -15.29 0.15
CA VAL A 48 22.32 -14.40 0.08
C VAL A 48 22.17 -13.31 1.14
N PRO A 49 23.13 -13.15 2.07
CA PRO A 49 22.99 -12.21 3.21
C PRO A 49 22.74 -10.75 2.82
N ASN A 50 23.22 -10.33 1.65
CA ASN A 50 23.11 -8.94 1.19
C ASN A 50 21.76 -8.64 0.51
N PHE A 51 20.98 -9.65 0.16
CA PHE A 51 19.63 -9.44 -0.36
C PHE A 51 18.62 -9.63 0.78
N PRO A 52 17.78 -8.61 1.05
CA PRO A 52 16.85 -8.69 2.18
C PRO A 52 15.78 -9.75 1.93
N LYS A 53 15.36 -10.41 3.01
CA LYS A 53 14.18 -11.28 3.02
C LYS A 53 12.92 -10.42 2.93
N LEU A 54 12.01 -10.81 2.05
CA LEU A 54 10.72 -10.14 1.85
C LEU A 54 9.57 -10.91 2.52
N ALA A 55 9.73 -12.22 2.71
CA ALA A 55 8.74 -13.08 3.34
C ALA A 55 8.41 -12.60 4.75
N GLY A 56 7.12 -12.49 5.06
CA GLY A 56 6.63 -12.07 6.37
C GLY A 56 6.71 -10.57 6.65
N LEU A 57 7.22 -9.75 5.72
CA LEU A 57 7.12 -8.30 5.83
C LEU A 57 5.67 -7.84 5.61
N GLY A 58 5.27 -6.78 6.31
CA GLY A 58 3.92 -6.22 6.19
C GLY A 58 3.69 -5.58 4.83
N GLU A 59 2.49 -5.79 4.26
CA GLU A 59 2.08 -5.25 2.95
C GLU A 59 2.35 -3.75 2.82
N LYS A 60 1.95 -2.95 3.82
CA LYS A 60 2.15 -1.49 3.80
C LYS A 60 3.62 -1.10 3.73
N TYR A 61 4.48 -1.85 4.42
CA TYR A 61 5.92 -1.61 4.39
C TYR A 61 6.48 -1.95 3.01
N LEU A 62 6.18 -3.15 2.49
CA LEU A 62 6.60 -3.57 1.16
C LEU A 62 6.14 -2.59 0.09
N PHE A 63 4.87 -2.19 0.10
CA PHE A 63 4.32 -1.24 -0.85
C PHE A 63 5.02 0.12 -0.78
N LYS A 64 5.30 0.63 0.44
CA LYS A 64 6.08 1.86 0.61
C LYS A 64 7.47 1.71 0.01
N GLN A 65 8.20 0.64 0.34
CA GLN A 65 9.56 0.43 -0.16
C GLN A 65 9.60 0.26 -1.68
N LEU A 66 8.66 -0.47 -2.27
CA LEU A 66 8.55 -0.59 -3.73
C LEU A 66 8.37 0.77 -4.40
N LYS A 67 7.56 1.65 -3.81
CA LYS A 67 7.39 3.03 -4.32
C LYS A 67 8.66 3.85 -4.15
N ASP A 68 9.25 3.85 -2.96
CA ASP A 68 10.47 4.61 -2.69
C ASP A 68 11.61 4.18 -3.63
N ILE A 69 11.82 2.86 -3.82
CA ILE A 69 12.85 2.31 -4.71
C ILE A 69 12.60 2.68 -6.17
N ARG A 70 11.34 2.68 -6.61
CA ARG A 70 10.96 3.10 -7.96
C ARG A 70 11.21 4.60 -8.18
N ASP A 71 10.91 5.42 -7.18
CA ASP A 71 10.94 6.87 -7.30
C ASP A 71 12.35 7.47 -7.08
N GLY A 72 13.24 6.74 -6.39
CA GLY A 72 14.64 7.13 -6.12
C GLY A 72 14.82 8.04 -4.92
#